data_AF-A0AAF0PCR2-F1
#
_entry.id   AF-A0AAF0PCR2-F1
#
_cell.length_a   1.000
_cell.length_b   1.000
_cell.length_c   1.000
_cell.angle_alpha   90.00
_cell.angle_beta   90.00
_cell.angle_gamma   90.00
#
_symmetry.space_group_name_H-M   'P 1'
#
loop_
_entity.id
_entity.type
_entity.pdbx_description
1 polymer ?
#
loop_
_entity_poly.entity_id
_entity_poly.type
_entity_poly.pdbx_seq_one_letter_code
_entity_poly.pdbx_strand_id
1 'polypeptide(L)'
;MERIEPALLLTSVPTRTVALGTVGTVVAGIAVPLSLPAVCFAAGLAVGHQSLLGLITVLLAGFGGVALAALVGVTLSLGRELAALRSPRIRRYRTLLYAAGFAALVTVWFVLASGAVGLDRLVSWLPVVPITWIADLGLLGLTGSEPVGRRPIGALCLFGVGLPLCTAVAIRLADRIWHTDPVGSGTVHRSRSLLGPGRARWLFGRWVSRPVLAVARKRWLQERRVPRGLLTAGYMLLILPIVYLPLLAAGEILAATPILLAFVLAVGTGLAFGLELLSVEYPALPLTLSAASSRQFVRGTVLAGTAVGAPVTVAITAVAGVGSPLGSLEVILTALATVPLCLCGVTVAAAIGMDVSYRDFRPVPIPFVATTVYSETGRRSFLKLAVVMTLVGLVYLPALTGYLSPVNVPLSTGLGVSIPTVRLLSLVGTVALAIAVSAVSYRRAVRTFEEYTIP
;
A
#
# COMPACT_ATOMS: atom_id res chain seq x y z
N MET A 1 -23.67 1.42 -3.81
CA MET A 1 -23.82 0.08 -3.23
C MET A 1 -23.60 0.17 -1.73
N GLU A 2 -24.57 0.74 -1.01
CA GLU A 2 -24.70 0.50 0.44
C GLU A 2 -24.64 -1.01 0.69
N ARG A 3 -24.11 -1.40 1.85
CA ARG A 3 -23.90 -2.79 2.28
C ARG A 3 -25.01 -3.70 1.76
N ILE A 4 -24.76 -4.38 0.65
CA ILE A 4 -25.53 -5.57 0.33
C ILE A 4 -25.00 -6.60 1.31
N GLU A 5 -25.61 -6.66 2.49
CA GLU A 5 -25.40 -7.76 3.40
C GLU A 5 -25.74 -9.04 2.61
N PRO A 6 -24.76 -9.91 2.32
CA PRO A 6 -25.02 -11.09 1.50
C PRO A 6 -26.10 -11.99 2.12
N ALA A 7 -26.35 -11.85 3.43
CA ALA A 7 -27.47 -12.46 4.13
C ALA A 7 -28.85 -12.14 3.49
N LEU A 8 -29.06 -10.91 3.02
CA LEU A 8 -30.30 -10.50 2.32
C LEU A 8 -30.36 -11.00 0.86
N LEU A 9 -29.22 -11.34 0.25
CA LEU A 9 -29.21 -12.01 -1.06
C LEU A 9 -29.50 -13.50 -0.94
N LEU A 10 -29.03 -14.14 0.14
CA LEU A 10 -29.26 -15.57 0.40
C LEU A 10 -30.74 -15.90 0.68
N THR A 11 -31.58 -14.91 1.00
CA THR A 11 -33.03 -15.10 1.11
C THR A 11 -33.75 -15.13 -0.25
N SER A 12 -33.12 -14.63 -1.32
CA SER A 12 -33.74 -14.49 -2.64
C SER A 12 -33.08 -15.32 -3.74
N VAL A 13 -31.82 -15.73 -3.56
CA VAL A 13 -31.02 -16.40 -4.59
C VAL A 13 -30.25 -17.59 -4.01
N PRO A 14 -30.14 -18.74 -4.72
CA PRO A 14 -29.35 -19.88 -4.29
C PRO A 14 -27.88 -19.52 -4.03
N THR A 15 -27.30 -20.12 -2.99
CA THR A 15 -25.90 -19.99 -2.57
C THR A 15 -24.90 -20.06 -3.72
N ARG A 16 -25.11 -21.03 -4.64
CA ARG A 16 -24.24 -21.25 -5.80
C ARG A 16 -24.18 -20.04 -6.72
N THR A 17 -25.31 -19.40 -6.98
CA THR A 17 -25.39 -18.24 -7.88
C THR A 17 -24.72 -17.02 -7.26
N VAL A 18 -24.89 -16.83 -5.95
CA VAL A 18 -24.19 -15.76 -5.21
C VAL A 18 -22.68 -16.01 -5.24
N ALA A 19 -22.22 -17.24 -4.97
CA ALA A 19 -20.80 -17.60 -5.01
C ALA A 19 -20.18 -17.41 -6.40
N LEU A 20 -20.85 -17.87 -7.47
CA LEU A 20 -20.40 -17.66 -8.85
C LEU A 20 -20.38 -16.18 -9.23
N GLY A 21 -21.38 -15.41 -8.81
CA GLY A 21 -21.41 -13.96 -9.00
C GLY A 21 -20.21 -13.28 -8.32
N THR A 22 -19.88 -13.65 -7.09
CA THR A 22 -18.71 -13.09 -6.37
C THR A 22 -17.38 -13.47 -7.00
N VAL A 23 -17.23 -14.72 -7.46
CA VAL A 23 -16.02 -15.15 -8.18
C VAL A 23 -15.90 -14.40 -9.51
N GLY A 24 -17.00 -14.31 -10.26
CA GLY A 24 -17.07 -13.61 -11.53
C GLY A 24 -16.72 -12.14 -11.42
N THR A 25 -17.20 -11.44 -10.37
CA THR A 25 -16.87 -10.02 -10.16
C THR A 25 -15.39 -9.82 -9.81
N VAL A 26 -14.77 -10.72 -9.03
CA VAL A 26 -13.33 -10.65 -8.74
C VAL A 26 -12.50 -10.91 -9.99
N VAL A 27 -12.82 -11.97 -10.74
CA VAL A 27 -12.10 -12.31 -11.98
C VAL A 27 -12.24 -11.19 -13.01
N ALA A 28 -13.46 -10.68 -13.23
CA ALA A 28 -13.71 -9.57 -14.15
C ALA A 28 -13.02 -8.28 -13.67
N GLY A 29 -13.03 -8.01 -12.37
CA GLY A 29 -12.37 -6.85 -11.78
C GLY A 29 -10.85 -6.81 -12.03
N ILE A 30 -10.21 -7.97 -12.20
CA ILE A 30 -8.79 -8.07 -12.54
C ILE A 30 -8.58 -8.16 -14.06
N ALA A 31 -9.37 -9.00 -14.74
CA ALA A 31 -9.20 -9.28 -16.17
C ALA A 31 -9.58 -8.08 -17.06
N VAL A 32 -10.63 -7.32 -16.72
CA VAL A 32 -11.09 -6.19 -17.54
C VAL A 32 -10.04 -5.07 -17.62
N PRO A 33 -9.45 -4.58 -16.51
CA PRO A 33 -8.39 -3.57 -16.61
C PRO A 33 -7.14 -4.09 -17.32
N LEU A 34 -6.83 -5.38 -17.18
CA LEU A 34 -5.65 -6.00 -17.80
C LEU A 34 -5.84 -6.33 -19.29
N SER A 35 -7.09 -6.41 -19.75
CA SER A 35 -7.43 -6.86 -21.10
C SER A 35 -6.79 -6.00 -22.19
N LEU A 36 -6.87 -4.67 -22.09
CA LEU A 36 -6.32 -3.77 -23.10
C LEU A 36 -4.79 -3.86 -23.17
N PRO A 37 -4.02 -3.74 -22.07
CA PRO A 37 -2.58 -3.96 -22.10
C PRO A 37 -2.19 -5.35 -22.63
N ALA A 38 -2.90 -6.40 -22.24
CA ALA A 38 -2.62 -7.77 -22.68
C ALA A 38 -2.87 -7.96 -24.18
N VAL A 39 -3.95 -7.39 -24.72
CA VAL A 39 -4.25 -7.43 -26.16
C VAL A 39 -3.23 -6.63 -26.96
N CYS A 40 -2.85 -5.43 -26.51
CA CYS A 40 -1.81 -4.64 -27.18
C CYS A 40 -0.46 -5.36 -27.16
N PHE A 41 -0.09 -5.98 -26.03
CA PHE A 41 1.15 -6.75 -25.91
C PHE A 41 1.15 -7.98 -26.84
N ALA A 42 0.07 -8.75 -26.84
CA ALA A 42 -0.07 -9.93 -27.69
C ALA A 42 -0.09 -9.56 -29.18
N ALA A 43 -0.77 -8.46 -29.55
CA ALA A 43 -0.78 -7.94 -30.91
C ALA A 43 0.61 -7.48 -31.36
N GLY A 44 1.35 -6.77 -30.50
CA GLY A 44 2.73 -6.38 -30.77
C GLY A 44 3.65 -7.59 -31.01
N LEU A 45 3.54 -8.63 -30.19
CA LEU A 45 4.29 -9.89 -30.38
C LEU A 45 3.89 -10.61 -31.67
N ALA A 46 2.59 -10.67 -31.98
CA ALA A 46 2.09 -11.32 -33.19
C ALA A 46 2.59 -10.62 -34.46
N VAL A 47 2.63 -9.28 -34.45
CA VAL A 47 3.20 -8.48 -35.55
C VAL A 47 4.72 -8.69 -35.64
N GLY A 48 5.43 -8.66 -34.52
CA GLY A 48 6.89 -8.84 -34.47
C GLY A 48 7.36 -10.21 -34.96
N HIS A 49 6.63 -11.27 -34.61
CA HIS A 49 6.94 -12.66 -35.01
C HIS A 49 6.14 -13.14 -36.23
N GLN A 50 5.34 -12.26 -36.86
CA GLN A 50 4.46 -12.60 -38.00
C GLN A 50 3.63 -13.88 -37.78
N SER A 51 3.11 -14.07 -36.56
CA SER A 51 2.39 -15.29 -36.16
C SER A 51 1.06 -14.98 -35.49
N LEU A 52 -0.03 -15.38 -36.15
CA LEU A 52 -1.39 -15.30 -35.59
C LEU A 52 -1.59 -16.32 -34.46
N LEU A 53 -0.90 -17.46 -34.50
CA LEU A 53 -0.91 -18.44 -33.42
C LEU A 53 -0.27 -17.88 -32.14
N GLY A 54 0.75 -17.02 -32.28
CA GLY A 54 1.36 -16.28 -31.18
C GLY A 54 0.35 -15.40 -30.45
N LEU A 55 -0.52 -14.71 -31.18
CA LEU A 55 -1.60 -13.91 -30.59
C LEU A 55 -2.51 -14.76 -29.68
N ILE A 56 -3.01 -15.88 -30.21
CA ILE A 56 -3.98 -16.73 -29.50
C ILE A 56 -3.34 -17.35 -28.25
N THR A 57 -2.12 -17.87 -28.39
CA THR A 57 -1.41 -18.55 -27.30
C THR A 57 -1.02 -17.59 -26.17
N VAL A 58 -0.54 -16.38 -26.50
CA VAL A 58 -0.24 -15.33 -25.51
C VAL A 58 -1.50 -14.87 -24.79
N LEU A 59 -2.61 -14.66 -25.50
CA LEU A 59 -3.88 -14.28 -24.87
C LEU A 59 -4.43 -15.39 -23.97
N LEU A 60 -4.36 -16.65 -24.41
CA LEU A 60 -4.80 -17.80 -23.63
C LEU A 60 -3.95 -17.98 -22.36
N ALA A 61 -2.63 -17.84 -22.48
CA ALA A 61 -1.71 -17.89 -21.35
C ALA A 61 -1.99 -16.73 -20.36
N GLY A 62 -2.15 -15.51 -20.87
CA GLY A 62 -2.43 -14.32 -20.07
C GLY A 62 -3.76 -14.40 -19.34
N PHE A 63 -4.87 -14.55 -20.06
CA PHE A 63 -6.21 -14.59 -19.44
C PHE A 63 -6.44 -15.86 -18.63
N GLY A 64 -5.98 -17.02 -19.11
CA GLY A 64 -6.05 -18.29 -18.37
C GLY A 64 -5.26 -18.23 -17.06
N GLY A 65 -4.05 -17.67 -17.10
CA GLY A 65 -3.23 -17.44 -15.92
C GLY A 65 -3.87 -16.49 -14.91
N VAL A 66 -4.41 -15.35 -15.38
CA VAL A 66 -5.12 -14.38 -14.54
C VAL A 66 -6.36 -15.01 -13.89
N ALA A 67 -7.17 -15.73 -14.66
CA ALA A 67 -8.37 -16.39 -14.14
C ALA A 67 -8.02 -17.44 -13.08
N LEU A 68 -7.00 -18.27 -13.33
CA LEU A 68 -6.54 -19.28 -12.38
C LEU A 68 -5.99 -18.62 -11.11
N ALA A 69 -5.12 -17.62 -11.23
CA ALA A 69 -4.56 -16.90 -10.10
C ALA A 69 -5.65 -16.22 -9.25
N ALA A 70 -6.63 -15.59 -9.89
CA ALA A 70 -7.77 -14.98 -9.20
C ALA A 70 -8.59 -16.02 -8.44
N LEU A 71 -8.91 -17.17 -9.07
CA LEU A 71 -9.64 -18.26 -8.43
C LEU A 71 -8.89 -18.90 -7.25
N VAL A 72 -7.59 -19.12 -7.41
CA VAL A 72 -6.73 -19.58 -6.31
C VAL A 72 -6.71 -18.55 -5.17
N GLY A 73 -6.62 -17.26 -5.50
CA GLY A 73 -6.71 -16.19 -4.50
C GLY A 73 -8.04 -16.17 -3.74
N VAL A 74 -9.17 -16.30 -4.45
CA VAL A 74 -10.50 -16.34 -3.85
C VAL A 74 -10.66 -17.57 -2.94
N THR A 75 -10.29 -18.76 -3.42
CA THR A 75 -10.38 -20.00 -2.63
C THR A 75 -9.52 -19.94 -1.36
N LEU A 76 -8.28 -19.44 -1.46
CA LEU A 76 -7.41 -19.23 -0.30
C LEU A 76 -8.00 -18.21 0.68
N SER A 77 -8.59 -17.12 0.17
CA SER A 77 -9.22 -16.11 1.01
C SER A 77 -10.41 -16.68 1.80
N LEU A 78 -11.28 -17.44 1.14
CA LEU A 78 -12.42 -18.12 1.77
C LEU A 78 -11.94 -19.18 2.78
N GLY A 79 -10.94 -19.99 2.43
CA GLY A 79 -10.37 -20.99 3.34
C GLY A 79 -9.82 -20.36 4.62
N ARG A 80 -9.12 -19.23 4.48
CA ARG A 80 -8.62 -18.44 5.61
C ARG A 80 -9.75 -17.86 6.45
N GLU A 81 -10.82 -17.40 5.83
CA GLU A 81 -12.00 -16.88 6.53
C GLU A 81 -12.69 -17.96 7.35
N LEU A 82 -12.89 -19.15 6.77
CA LEU A 82 -13.41 -20.32 7.48
C LEU A 82 -12.52 -20.71 8.67
N ALA A 83 -11.19 -20.67 8.50
CA ALA A 83 -10.24 -20.92 9.58
C ALA A 83 -10.33 -19.86 10.70
N ALA A 84 -10.53 -18.59 10.33
CA ALA A 84 -10.71 -17.49 11.28
C ALA A 84 -12.05 -17.54 12.02
N LEU A 85 -13.11 -18.07 11.40
CA LEU A 85 -14.42 -18.32 12.03
C LEU A 85 -14.33 -19.42 13.08
N ARG A 86 -13.54 -20.47 12.82
CA ARG A 86 -13.35 -21.60 13.74
C ARG A 86 -12.35 -21.33 14.86
N SER A 87 -11.36 -20.45 14.66
CA SER A 87 -10.28 -20.23 15.63
C SER A 87 -10.16 -18.77 16.10
N PRO A 88 -10.38 -18.49 17.40
CA PRO A 88 -10.18 -17.15 17.97
C PRO A 88 -8.71 -16.72 17.93
N ARG A 89 -7.75 -17.65 17.84
CA ARG A 89 -6.30 -17.36 17.74
C ARG A 89 -5.94 -16.82 16.36
N ILE A 90 -6.44 -17.43 15.28
CA ILE A 90 -6.17 -16.97 13.90
C ILE A 90 -6.74 -15.57 13.69
N ARG A 91 -7.92 -15.29 14.25
CA ARG A 91 -8.52 -13.95 14.25
C ARG A 91 -7.62 -12.90 14.91
N ARG A 92 -6.89 -13.28 15.97
CA ARG A 92 -5.95 -12.40 16.69
C ARG A 92 -4.68 -12.09 15.90
N TYR A 93 -4.16 -13.06 15.15
CA TYR A 93 -2.91 -12.93 14.38
C TYR A 93 -3.12 -12.57 12.91
N ARG A 94 -4.36 -12.34 12.48
CA ARG A 94 -4.71 -12.00 11.09
C ARG A 94 -3.87 -10.86 10.52
N THR A 95 -3.60 -9.83 11.33
CA THR A 95 -2.78 -8.68 10.91
C THR A 95 -1.29 -9.03 10.81
N LEU A 96 -0.79 -9.93 11.67
CA LEU A 96 0.60 -10.40 11.61
C LEU A 96 0.84 -11.30 10.40
N LEU A 97 -0.16 -12.07 9.95
CA LEU A 97 -0.06 -12.85 8.71
C LEU A 97 0.19 -11.97 7.48
N TYR A 98 -0.41 -10.78 7.42
CA TYR A 98 -0.15 -9.84 6.32
C TYR A 98 1.23 -9.23 6.40
N ALA A 99 1.66 -8.80 7.59
CA ALA A 99 3.02 -8.32 7.80
C ALA A 99 4.07 -9.40 7.49
N ALA A 100 3.82 -10.65 7.90
CA ALA A 100 4.71 -11.78 7.66
C ALA A 100 4.74 -12.18 6.18
N GLY A 101 3.59 -12.22 5.49
CA GLY A 101 3.53 -12.49 4.06
C GLY A 101 4.24 -11.41 3.24
N PHE A 102 4.06 -10.14 3.61
CA PHE A 102 4.79 -9.02 3.02
C PHE A 102 6.30 -9.13 3.28
N ALA A 103 6.70 -9.39 4.53
CA ALA A 103 8.11 -9.58 4.88
C ALA A 103 8.72 -10.73 4.09
N ALA A 104 8.04 -11.88 3.99
CA ALA A 104 8.49 -13.03 3.21
C ALA A 104 8.64 -12.69 1.71
N LEU A 105 7.69 -11.97 1.12
CA LEU A 105 7.79 -11.50 -0.27
C LEU A 105 9.02 -10.63 -0.48
N VAL A 106 9.25 -9.66 0.42
CA VAL A 106 10.41 -8.78 0.38
C VAL A 106 11.71 -9.57 0.56
N THR A 107 11.74 -10.55 1.46
CA THR A 107 12.91 -11.41 1.68
C THR A 107 13.22 -12.28 0.47
N VAL A 108 12.22 -12.94 -0.12
CA VAL A 108 12.39 -13.76 -1.33
C VAL A 108 12.91 -12.88 -2.46
N TRP A 109 12.30 -11.73 -2.70
CA TRP A 109 12.75 -10.81 -3.73
C TRP A 109 14.17 -10.29 -3.47
N PHE A 110 14.53 -9.97 -2.23
CA PHE A 110 15.88 -9.56 -1.87
C PHE A 110 16.92 -10.64 -2.15
N VAL A 111 16.60 -11.89 -1.79
CA VAL A 111 17.46 -13.05 -2.05
C VAL A 111 17.65 -13.28 -3.56
N LEU A 112 16.62 -13.02 -4.37
CA LEU A 112 16.70 -13.04 -5.83
C LEU A 112 17.55 -11.87 -6.38
N ALA A 113 17.30 -10.64 -5.91
CA ALA A 113 17.95 -9.43 -6.40
C ALA A 113 19.44 -9.34 -6.01
N SER A 114 19.81 -9.88 -4.86
CA SER A 114 21.20 -9.94 -4.39
C SER A 114 22.08 -10.97 -5.12
N GLY A 115 21.48 -11.79 -6.01
CA GLY A 115 22.20 -12.88 -6.67
C GLY A 115 22.64 -14.00 -5.71
N ALA A 116 22.21 -13.98 -4.44
CA ALA A 116 22.56 -14.97 -3.44
C ALA A 116 22.11 -16.38 -3.83
N VAL A 117 21.04 -16.47 -4.62
CA VAL A 117 20.71 -17.67 -5.38
C VAL A 117 21.17 -17.42 -6.81
N GLY A 118 22.24 -18.07 -7.24
CA GLY A 118 22.70 -17.98 -8.63
C GLY A 118 21.53 -18.23 -9.59
N LEU A 119 21.43 -17.42 -10.65
CA LEU A 119 20.36 -17.53 -11.64
C LEU A 119 20.23 -18.97 -12.17
N ASP A 120 21.35 -19.68 -12.27
CA ASP A 120 21.46 -21.09 -12.66
C ASP A 120 20.64 -22.02 -11.76
N ARG A 121 20.66 -21.78 -10.43
CA ARG A 121 19.79 -22.51 -9.50
C ARG A 121 18.33 -22.16 -9.79
N LEU A 122 17.96 -20.89 -9.91
CA LEU A 122 16.57 -20.55 -10.24
C LEU A 122 16.11 -21.19 -11.55
N VAL A 123 16.93 -21.11 -12.60
CA VAL A 123 16.69 -21.71 -13.91
C VAL A 123 16.53 -23.23 -13.81
N SER A 124 17.22 -23.90 -12.89
CA SER A 124 17.00 -25.33 -12.61
C SER A 124 15.65 -25.63 -11.93
N TRP A 125 15.09 -24.69 -11.16
CA TRP A 125 13.76 -24.81 -10.55
C TRP A 125 12.63 -24.38 -11.48
N LEU A 126 12.89 -23.48 -12.43
CA LEU A 126 11.90 -22.97 -13.39
C LEU A 126 11.08 -24.11 -14.05
N PRO A 127 11.67 -25.22 -14.55
CA PRO A 127 10.93 -26.34 -15.12
C PRO A 127 9.90 -27.00 -14.20
N VAL A 128 10.11 -26.93 -12.88
CA VAL A 128 9.29 -27.60 -11.85
C VAL A 128 8.12 -26.72 -11.41
N VAL A 129 8.22 -25.40 -11.59
CA VAL A 129 7.21 -24.45 -11.10
C VAL A 129 6.08 -24.32 -12.14
N PRO A 130 4.81 -24.60 -11.80
CA PRO A 130 3.68 -24.55 -12.74
C PRO A 130 3.47 -23.20 -13.44
N ILE A 131 3.98 -22.10 -12.87
CA ILE A 131 3.90 -20.75 -13.44
C ILE A 131 4.68 -20.67 -14.76
N THR A 132 5.80 -21.39 -14.89
CA THR A 132 6.61 -21.35 -16.10
C THR A 132 5.94 -22.07 -17.26
N TRP A 133 5.10 -23.07 -16.98
CA TRP A 133 4.32 -23.77 -18.00
C TRP A 133 3.31 -22.83 -18.68
N ILE A 134 2.79 -21.83 -17.95
CA ILE A 134 1.90 -20.80 -18.49
C ILE A 134 2.67 -19.86 -19.42
N ALA A 135 3.90 -19.48 -19.06
CA ALA A 135 4.77 -18.68 -19.93
C ALA A 135 5.15 -19.47 -21.20
N ASP A 136 5.52 -20.74 -21.04
CA ASP A 136 5.83 -21.69 -22.11
C ASP A 136 4.65 -21.87 -23.09
N LEU A 137 3.40 -21.86 -22.60
CA LEU A 137 2.21 -21.88 -23.44
C LEU A 137 2.11 -20.61 -24.31
N GLY A 138 2.45 -19.43 -23.78
CA GLY A 138 2.45 -18.18 -24.54
C GLY A 138 3.54 -18.12 -25.60
N LEU A 139 4.67 -18.79 -25.37
CA LEU A 139 5.80 -18.85 -26.31
C LEU A 139 5.58 -19.86 -27.45
N LEU A 140 4.72 -20.88 -27.25
CA LEU A 140 4.44 -21.94 -28.23
C LEU A 140 4.05 -21.41 -29.62
N GLY A 141 3.32 -20.30 -29.69
CA GLY A 141 2.87 -19.73 -30.95
C GLY A 141 3.87 -18.79 -31.65
N LEU A 142 5.02 -18.49 -31.03
CA LEU A 142 6.01 -17.56 -31.57
C LEU A 142 7.01 -18.29 -32.49
N THR A 143 7.18 -17.78 -33.71
CA THR A 143 8.16 -18.28 -34.68
C THR A 143 9.58 -17.97 -34.19
N GLY A 144 10.50 -18.94 -34.34
CA GLY A 144 11.91 -18.81 -33.92
C GLY A 144 12.20 -19.05 -32.44
N SER A 145 11.23 -19.56 -31.68
CA SER A 145 11.46 -20.05 -30.31
C SER A 145 11.98 -21.50 -30.31
N GLU A 146 12.84 -21.85 -29.35
CA GLU A 146 13.26 -23.24 -29.18
C GLU A 146 12.04 -24.14 -28.89
N PRO A 147 12.05 -25.41 -29.33
CA PRO A 147 10.93 -26.32 -29.14
C PRO A 147 10.61 -26.49 -27.65
N VAL A 148 9.56 -25.82 -27.22
CA VAL A 148 8.98 -25.93 -25.89
C VAL A 148 8.33 -27.31 -25.82
N GLY A 149 8.89 -28.23 -25.01
CA GLY A 149 8.46 -29.63 -24.93
C GLY A 149 7.01 -29.85 -24.44
N ARG A 150 6.77 -30.80 -23.52
CA ARG A 150 5.39 -31.14 -23.08
C ARG A 150 4.72 -30.13 -22.13
N ARG A 151 5.38 -29.02 -21.79
CA ARG A 151 4.95 -28.07 -20.75
C ARG A 151 3.70 -27.25 -21.11
N PRO A 152 3.49 -26.79 -22.36
CA PRO A 152 2.27 -26.10 -22.77
C PRO A 152 1.01 -26.96 -22.60
N ILE A 153 1.13 -28.27 -22.82
CA ILE A 153 0.05 -29.24 -22.55
C ILE A 153 -0.26 -29.27 -21.05
N GLY A 154 0.77 -29.25 -20.21
CA GLY A 154 0.63 -29.13 -18.76
C GLY A 154 -0.13 -27.87 -18.33
N ALA A 155 0.12 -26.73 -18.97
CA ALA A 155 -0.63 -25.49 -18.71
C ALA A 155 -2.10 -25.57 -19.13
N LEU A 156 -2.39 -26.19 -20.29
CA LEU A 156 -3.77 -26.45 -20.71
C LEU A 156 -4.50 -27.39 -19.75
N CYS A 157 -3.86 -28.46 -19.30
CA CYS A 157 -4.39 -29.35 -18.26
C CYS A 157 -4.63 -28.59 -16.94
N LEU A 158 -3.70 -27.71 -16.56
CA LEU A 158 -3.82 -26.88 -15.37
C LEU A 158 -5.02 -25.93 -15.46
N PHE A 159 -5.28 -25.32 -16.62
CA PHE A 159 -6.48 -24.51 -16.82
C PHE A 159 -7.75 -25.37 -16.83
N GLY A 160 -7.75 -26.47 -17.58
CA GLY A 160 -8.89 -27.36 -17.73
C GLY A 160 -9.33 -28.01 -16.42
N VAL A 161 -8.40 -28.34 -15.52
CA VAL A 161 -8.71 -28.94 -14.21
C VAL A 161 -8.76 -27.89 -13.10
N GLY A 162 -7.82 -26.94 -13.08
CA GLY A 162 -7.66 -25.98 -12.01
C GLY A 162 -8.82 -24.99 -11.91
N LEU A 163 -9.31 -24.48 -13.04
CA LEU A 163 -10.45 -23.54 -13.06
C LEU A 163 -11.73 -24.17 -12.47
N PRO A 164 -12.22 -25.35 -12.95
CA PRO A 164 -13.43 -25.94 -12.38
C PRO A 164 -13.22 -26.43 -10.95
N LEU A 165 -12.04 -26.98 -10.61
CA LEU A 165 -11.75 -27.43 -9.25
C LEU A 165 -11.77 -26.26 -8.26
N CYS A 166 -11.07 -25.17 -8.55
CA CYS A 166 -11.06 -23.98 -7.67
C CYS A 166 -12.45 -23.38 -7.55
N THR A 167 -13.23 -23.34 -8.64
CA THR A 167 -14.61 -22.85 -8.61
C THR A 167 -15.49 -23.72 -7.70
N ALA A 168 -15.41 -25.05 -7.82
CA ALA A 168 -16.16 -25.98 -6.99
C ALA A 168 -15.77 -25.88 -5.51
N VAL A 169 -14.48 -25.76 -5.21
CA VAL A 169 -13.96 -25.55 -3.85
C VAL A 169 -14.43 -24.21 -3.29
N ALA A 170 -14.39 -23.13 -4.07
CA ALA A 170 -14.87 -21.81 -3.66
C ALA A 170 -16.35 -21.85 -3.29
N ILE A 171 -17.19 -22.50 -4.10
CA ILE A 171 -18.63 -22.65 -3.82
C ILE A 171 -18.84 -23.41 -2.51
N ARG A 172 -18.14 -24.53 -2.29
CA ARG A 172 -18.28 -25.31 -1.04
C ARG A 172 -17.79 -24.56 0.19
N LEU A 173 -16.71 -23.77 0.05
CA LEU A 173 -16.22 -22.95 1.15
C LEU A 173 -17.18 -21.81 1.48
N ALA A 174 -17.72 -21.13 0.47
CA ALA A 174 -18.70 -20.06 0.64
C ALA A 174 -19.97 -20.57 1.33
N ASP A 175 -20.50 -21.70 0.88
CA ASP A 175 -21.65 -22.38 1.50
C ASP A 175 -21.40 -22.68 2.98
N ARG A 176 -20.24 -23.26 3.30
CA ARG A 176 -19.87 -23.49 4.71
C ARG A 176 -19.75 -22.21 5.50
N ILE A 177 -19.14 -21.15 4.97
CA ILE A 177 -18.94 -19.88 5.68
C ILE A 177 -20.28 -19.24 6.00
N TRP A 178 -21.22 -19.21 5.06
CA TRP A 178 -22.51 -18.54 5.24
C TRP A 178 -23.48 -19.31 6.14
N HIS A 179 -23.31 -20.62 6.28
CA HIS A 179 -24.10 -21.45 7.19
C HIS A 179 -23.42 -21.77 8.52
N THR A 180 -22.17 -21.35 8.73
CA THR A 180 -21.47 -21.57 10.00
C THR A 180 -21.60 -20.34 10.89
N ASP A 181 -22.24 -20.50 12.05
CA ASP A 181 -22.22 -19.45 13.07
C ASP A 181 -20.79 -19.23 13.58
N PRO A 182 -20.31 -17.98 13.66
CA PRO A 182 -19.00 -17.68 14.22
C PRO A 182 -18.97 -18.16 15.68
N VAL A 183 -17.90 -18.87 16.07
CA VAL A 183 -17.71 -19.26 17.47
C VAL A 183 -17.72 -17.99 18.32
N GLY A 184 -18.79 -17.83 19.11
CA GLY A 184 -19.07 -16.65 19.90
C GLY A 184 -17.85 -16.29 20.75
N SER A 185 -17.31 -15.09 20.55
CA SER A 185 -16.32 -14.57 21.48
C SER A 185 -17.02 -14.16 22.76
N GLY A 186 -17.40 -15.13 23.61
CA GLY A 186 -17.93 -14.90 24.96
C GLY A 186 -16.96 -14.12 25.85
N THR A 187 -15.72 -13.92 25.43
CA THR A 187 -14.85 -12.88 25.98
C THR A 187 -15.23 -11.52 25.38
N VAL A 188 -16.17 -10.85 26.04
CA VAL A 188 -16.26 -9.38 26.03
C VAL A 188 -14.86 -8.88 26.35
N HIS A 189 -14.08 -8.56 25.31
CA HIS A 189 -12.79 -7.92 25.51
C HIS A 189 -13.13 -6.62 26.21
N ARG A 190 -12.82 -6.55 27.51
CA ARG A 190 -13.01 -5.37 28.36
C ARG A 190 -12.33 -4.21 27.63
N SER A 191 -13.11 -3.47 26.85
CA SER A 191 -12.57 -2.46 25.95
C SER A 191 -12.09 -1.36 26.87
N ARG A 192 -10.77 -1.28 27.09
CA ARG A 192 -10.20 -0.23 27.92
C ARG A 192 -10.73 1.10 27.38
N SER A 193 -11.35 1.88 28.27
CA SER A 193 -11.97 3.16 27.93
C SER A 193 -10.99 4.05 27.15
N LEU A 194 -11.45 4.55 26.01
CA LEU A 194 -10.76 5.57 25.19
C LEU A 194 -10.42 6.84 26.00
N LEU A 195 -11.17 7.09 27.07
CA LEU A 195 -11.12 8.28 27.92
C LEU A 195 -10.23 8.11 29.17
N GLY A 196 -9.68 6.92 29.42
CA GLY A 196 -8.80 6.68 30.57
C GLY A 196 -7.46 7.43 30.50
N PRO A 197 -6.75 7.63 31.63
CA PRO A 197 -5.41 8.19 31.69
C PRO A 197 -4.38 7.17 31.13
N GLY A 198 -4.36 6.96 29.82
CA GLY A 198 -3.38 6.12 29.13
C GLY A 198 -2.05 6.81 28.86
N ARG A 199 -1.03 6.03 28.43
CA ARG A 199 0.33 6.48 28.06
C ARG A 199 0.37 7.74 27.19
N ALA A 200 -0.59 7.88 26.26
CA ALA A 200 -0.70 9.07 25.42
C ALA A 200 -0.96 10.37 26.19
N ARG A 201 -1.75 10.35 27.28
CA ARG A 201 -1.96 11.56 28.12
C ARG A 201 -0.72 11.87 28.95
N TRP A 202 0.01 10.84 29.38
CA TRP A 202 1.28 11.03 30.07
C TRP A 202 2.34 11.65 29.15
N LEU A 203 2.47 11.13 27.92
CA LEU A 203 3.37 11.68 26.90
C LEU A 203 2.91 13.07 26.47
N PHE A 204 1.71 13.23 25.90
CA PHE A 204 1.34 14.47 25.19
C PHE A 204 0.46 15.44 25.98
N GLY A 205 -0.05 15.05 27.15
CA GLY A 205 -1.07 15.82 27.86
C GLY A 205 -0.60 17.17 28.42
N ARG A 206 0.72 17.40 28.49
CA ARG A 206 1.31 18.70 28.84
C ARG A 206 1.36 19.68 27.66
N TRP A 207 1.55 19.16 26.44
CA TRP A 207 1.78 19.96 25.23
C TRP A 207 0.55 20.11 24.36
N VAL A 208 -0.44 19.23 24.55
CA VAL A 208 -1.59 19.09 23.66
C VAL A 208 -2.89 19.08 24.45
N SER A 209 -3.88 19.84 23.98
CA SER A 209 -5.20 19.91 24.60
C SER A 209 -5.93 18.56 24.55
N ARG A 210 -6.81 18.32 25.53
CA ARG A 210 -7.58 17.06 25.62
C ARG A 210 -8.36 16.70 24.34
N PRO A 211 -9.01 17.64 23.63
CA PRO A 211 -9.73 17.33 22.39
C PRO A 211 -8.81 16.85 21.26
N VAL A 212 -7.66 17.51 21.05
CA VAL A 212 -6.67 17.12 20.04
C VAL A 212 -6.16 15.70 20.31
N LEU A 213 -5.89 15.40 21.58
CA LEU A 213 -5.42 14.10 22.02
C LEU A 213 -6.49 13.01 21.89
N ALA A 214 -7.78 13.35 22.05
CA ALA A 214 -8.89 12.44 21.81
C ALA A 214 -9.01 12.05 20.32
N VAL A 215 -8.89 13.02 19.41
CA VAL A 215 -8.86 12.77 17.97
C VAL A 215 -7.67 11.89 17.60
N ALA A 216 -6.48 12.18 18.12
CA ALA A 216 -5.29 11.38 17.85
C ALA A 216 -5.42 9.92 18.34
N ARG A 217 -5.94 9.73 19.56
CA ARG A 217 -6.22 8.39 20.10
C ARG A 217 -7.24 7.62 19.29
N LYS A 218 -8.30 8.29 18.84
CA LYS A 218 -9.31 7.68 17.98
C LYS A 218 -8.65 7.15 16.71
N ARG A 219 -7.79 7.95 16.06
CA ARG A 219 -7.03 7.54 14.87
C ARG A 219 -6.10 6.36 15.13
N TRP A 220 -5.31 6.38 16.20
CA TRP A 220 -4.46 5.24 16.55
C TRP A 220 -5.26 3.96 16.84
N LEU A 221 -6.42 4.07 17.48
CA LEU A 221 -7.27 2.91 17.74
C LEU A 221 -7.90 2.39 16.44
N GLN A 222 -8.36 3.28 15.57
CA GLN A 222 -8.89 2.91 14.26
C GLN A 222 -7.82 2.16 13.47
N GLU A 223 -6.62 2.72 13.37
CA GLU A 223 -5.49 2.12 12.65
C GLU A 223 -5.06 0.78 13.25
N ARG A 224 -5.09 0.65 14.58
CA ARG A 224 -4.81 -0.63 15.24
C ARG A 224 -5.87 -1.70 14.95
N ARG A 225 -7.15 -1.31 14.82
CA ARG A 225 -8.26 -2.25 14.61
C ARG A 225 -8.40 -2.64 13.14
N VAL A 226 -8.22 -1.68 12.26
CA VAL A 226 -8.22 -1.83 10.81
C VAL A 226 -7.04 -0.99 10.31
N PRO A 227 -5.92 -1.60 9.90
CA PRO A 227 -4.69 -0.89 9.54
C PRO A 227 -4.82 -0.25 8.15
N ARG A 228 -5.74 0.70 8.01
CA ARG A 228 -6.09 1.33 6.73
C ARG A 228 -4.91 2.13 6.21
N GLY A 229 -4.38 3.01 7.04
CA GLY A 229 -3.22 3.81 6.72
C GLY A 229 -2.01 2.96 6.35
N LEU A 230 -1.75 1.85 7.06
CA LEU A 230 -0.65 0.93 6.72
C LEU A 230 -0.91 0.15 5.44
N LEU A 231 -2.15 -0.29 5.18
CA LEU A 231 -2.47 -1.07 3.97
C LEU A 231 -2.51 -0.17 2.73
N THR A 232 -3.01 1.06 2.87
CA THR A 232 -3.00 2.08 1.83
C THR A 232 -1.58 2.62 1.65
N ALA A 233 -0.85 3.05 2.68
CA ALA A 233 0.55 3.48 2.49
C ALA A 233 1.51 2.32 2.16
N GLY A 234 1.12 1.08 2.46
CA GLY A 234 1.95 -0.11 2.27
C GLY A 234 2.28 -0.40 0.81
N TYR A 235 1.48 0.05 -0.15
CA TYR A 235 1.88 -0.06 -1.56
C TYR A 235 3.11 0.81 -1.88
N MET A 236 3.32 1.93 -1.19
CA MET A 236 4.55 2.72 -1.36
C MET A 236 5.77 1.98 -0.82
N LEU A 237 5.59 1.14 0.21
CA LEU A 237 6.64 0.24 0.67
C LEU A 237 6.92 -0.90 -0.32
N LEU A 238 6.05 -1.20 -1.29
CA LEU A 238 6.36 -2.14 -2.38
C LEU A 238 7.29 -1.52 -3.43
N ILE A 239 7.27 -0.19 -3.60
CA ILE A 239 8.19 0.52 -4.50
C ILE A 239 9.62 0.53 -3.92
N LEU A 240 9.73 0.55 -2.60
CA LEU A 240 11.02 0.61 -1.91
C LEU A 240 11.96 -0.58 -2.27
N PRO A 241 11.51 -1.85 -2.25
CA PRO A 241 12.29 -2.98 -2.77
C PRO A 241 12.76 -2.80 -4.23
N ILE A 242 11.91 -2.28 -5.11
CA ILE A 242 12.20 -2.16 -6.55
C ILE A 242 13.35 -1.17 -6.79
N VAL A 243 13.37 -0.06 -6.04
CA VAL A 243 14.37 1.00 -6.22
C VAL A 243 15.67 0.69 -5.48
N TYR A 244 15.60 0.15 -4.26
CA TYR A 244 16.76 0.07 -3.37
C TYR A 244 17.49 -1.26 -3.36
N LEU A 245 16.80 -2.37 -3.64
CA LEU A 245 17.47 -3.67 -3.60
C LEU A 245 18.50 -3.84 -4.73
N PRO A 246 18.33 -3.29 -5.95
CA PRO A 246 19.41 -3.26 -6.93
C PRO A 246 20.64 -2.48 -6.46
N LEU A 247 20.43 -1.34 -5.77
CA LEU A 247 21.52 -0.52 -5.21
C LEU A 247 22.28 -1.28 -4.11
N LEU A 248 21.55 -1.97 -3.22
CA LEU A 248 22.14 -2.82 -2.19
C LEU A 248 22.87 -4.03 -2.78
N ALA A 249 22.31 -4.65 -3.82
CA ALA A 249 22.93 -5.78 -4.52
C ALA A 249 24.23 -5.40 -5.22
N ALA A 250 24.32 -4.18 -5.74
CA ALA A 250 25.54 -3.62 -6.31
C ALA A 250 26.63 -3.34 -5.26
N GLY A 251 26.33 -3.46 -3.96
CA GLY A 251 27.25 -3.14 -2.87
C GLY A 251 27.50 -1.63 -2.69
N GLU A 252 26.81 -0.78 -3.46
CA GLU A 252 26.97 0.67 -3.42
C GLU A 252 25.82 1.32 -2.65
N ILE A 253 26.05 1.66 -1.39
CA ILE A 253 25.12 2.48 -0.62
C ILE A 253 25.40 3.95 -0.95
N LEU A 254 24.59 4.54 -1.82
CA LEU A 254 24.72 5.95 -2.18
C LEU A 254 24.45 6.86 -0.98
N ALA A 255 25.13 8.02 -0.94
CA ALA A 255 24.87 9.08 0.05
C ALA A 255 23.41 9.59 0.04
N ALA A 256 22.70 9.45 -1.08
CA ALA A 256 21.30 9.84 -1.23
C ALA A 256 20.30 8.83 -0.63
N THR A 257 20.74 7.60 -0.32
CA THR A 257 19.88 6.50 0.17
C THR A 257 19.07 6.89 1.42
N PRO A 258 19.66 7.47 2.48
CA PRO A 258 18.90 7.85 3.67
C PRO A 258 17.82 8.89 3.40
N ILE A 259 18.04 9.80 2.44
CA ILE A 259 17.12 10.89 2.09
C ILE A 259 15.96 10.38 1.25
N LEU A 260 16.24 9.55 0.26
CA LEU A 260 15.19 8.90 -0.51
C LEU A 260 14.31 8.04 0.41
N LEU A 261 14.91 7.38 1.41
CA LEU A 261 14.18 6.53 2.35
C LEU A 261 13.32 7.37 3.29
N ALA A 262 13.86 8.49 3.78
CA ALA A 262 13.11 9.50 4.50
C ALA A 262 11.92 10.01 3.69
N PHE A 263 12.11 10.27 2.38
CA PHE A 263 11.05 10.68 1.47
C PHE A 263 9.91 9.67 1.41
N VAL A 264 10.22 8.42 1.06
CA VAL A 264 9.20 7.37 0.92
C VAL A 264 8.44 7.16 2.23
N LEU A 265 9.14 7.16 3.36
CA LEU A 265 8.52 6.97 4.67
C LEU A 265 7.68 8.17 5.09
N ALA A 266 8.18 9.41 4.95
CA ALA A 266 7.42 10.61 5.27
C ALA A 266 6.16 10.73 4.42
N VAL A 267 6.29 10.47 3.13
CA VAL A 267 5.17 10.35 2.21
C VAL A 267 4.19 9.28 2.65
N GLY A 268 4.67 8.07 2.95
CA GLY A 268 3.85 6.97 3.43
C GLY A 268 3.08 7.34 4.69
N THR A 269 3.72 8.02 5.65
CA THR A 269 3.05 8.51 6.87
C THR A 269 1.98 9.55 6.56
N GLY A 270 2.24 10.43 5.58
CA GLY A 270 1.27 11.40 5.09
C GLY A 270 0.05 10.75 4.47
N LEU A 271 0.25 9.77 3.59
CA LEU A 271 -0.82 9.00 2.98
C LEU A 271 -1.62 8.21 4.02
N ALA A 272 -0.94 7.58 4.97
CA ALA A 272 -1.55 6.74 5.98
C ALA A 272 -2.52 7.50 6.90
N PHE A 273 -2.16 8.72 7.29
CA PHE A 273 -2.92 9.48 8.30
C PHE A 273 -3.64 10.71 7.76
N GLY A 274 -3.16 11.29 6.65
CA GLY A 274 -3.65 12.56 6.11
C GLY A 274 -4.59 12.43 4.92
N LEU A 275 -4.42 11.44 4.04
CA LEU A 275 -5.20 11.42 2.78
C LEU A 275 -6.67 11.03 3.01
N GLU A 276 -6.94 10.08 3.90
CA GLU A 276 -8.28 9.52 4.16
C GLU A 276 -8.89 10.04 5.47
N LEU A 277 -9.09 11.36 5.53
CA LEU A 277 -9.58 12.03 6.73
C LEU A 277 -11.10 11.90 6.90
N LEU A 278 -11.85 12.50 5.98
CA LEU A 278 -13.31 12.56 6.05
C LEU A 278 -13.95 11.21 5.75
N SER A 279 -13.29 10.42 4.91
CA SER A 279 -13.72 9.09 4.49
C SER A 279 -13.86 8.12 5.67
N VAL A 280 -12.91 8.17 6.60
CA VAL A 280 -12.93 7.38 7.85
C VAL A 280 -14.04 7.82 8.79
N GLU A 281 -14.40 9.10 8.75
CA GLU A 281 -15.43 9.70 9.61
C GLU A 281 -16.81 9.67 8.98
N TYR A 282 -16.95 9.20 7.74
CA TYR A 282 -18.21 9.24 6.97
C TYR A 282 -19.46 8.84 7.78
N PRO A 283 -19.50 7.70 8.51
CA PRO A 283 -20.70 7.30 9.27
C PRO A 283 -21.03 8.22 10.46
N ALA A 284 -20.05 8.97 10.95
CA ALA A 284 -20.18 9.88 12.09
C ALA A 284 -19.88 11.34 11.67
N LEU A 285 -19.94 11.65 10.37
CA LEU A 285 -19.49 12.93 9.84
C LEU A 285 -20.30 14.10 10.40
N PRO A 286 -21.64 14.05 10.48
CA PRO A 286 -22.43 15.13 11.09
C PRO A 286 -22.02 15.40 12.56
N LEU A 287 -21.76 14.34 13.32
CA LEU A 287 -21.28 14.46 14.71
C LEU A 287 -19.86 15.02 14.77
N THR A 288 -19.01 14.67 13.81
CA THR A 288 -17.61 15.11 13.80
C THR A 288 -17.50 16.60 13.45
N LEU A 289 -18.34 17.08 12.52
CA LEU A 289 -18.41 18.49 12.13
C LEU A 289 -19.02 19.36 13.24
N SER A 290 -19.96 18.82 14.03
CA SER A 290 -20.62 19.57 15.11
C SER A 290 -19.86 19.54 16.45
N ALA A 291 -19.17 18.44 16.78
CA ALA A 291 -18.57 18.25 18.10
C ALA A 291 -17.10 18.68 18.22
N ALA A 292 -16.35 18.73 17.10
CA ALA A 292 -14.93 19.05 17.11
C ALA A 292 -14.66 20.35 16.36
N SER A 293 -13.85 21.24 16.96
CA SER A 293 -13.39 22.39 16.19
C SER A 293 -12.41 21.96 15.09
N SER A 294 -12.49 22.62 13.94
CA SER A 294 -11.62 22.41 12.76
C SER A 294 -10.15 22.25 13.13
N ARG A 295 -9.63 23.21 13.92
CA ARG A 295 -8.25 23.22 14.40
C ARG A 295 -7.92 22.03 15.29
N GLN A 296 -8.85 21.60 16.14
CA GLN A 296 -8.63 20.44 17.01
C GLN A 296 -8.59 19.14 16.21
N PHE A 297 -9.46 19.00 15.21
CA PHE A 297 -9.50 17.84 14.33
C PHE A 297 -8.22 17.72 13.48
N VAL A 298 -7.81 18.81 12.82
CA VAL A 298 -6.58 18.83 11.99
C VAL A 298 -5.34 18.60 12.86
N ARG A 299 -5.19 19.31 13.99
CA ARG A 299 -4.05 19.09 14.90
C ARG A 299 -4.00 17.67 15.44
N GLY A 300 -5.16 17.08 15.74
CA GLY A 300 -5.25 15.72 16.27
C GLY A 300 -4.80 14.70 15.24
N THR A 301 -5.16 14.93 13.98
CA THR A 301 -4.70 14.11 12.85
C THR A 301 -3.19 14.26 12.63
N VAL A 302 -2.69 15.49 12.61
CA VAL A 302 -1.26 15.77 12.42
C VAL A 302 -0.46 15.09 13.52
N LEU A 303 -0.87 15.23 14.78
CA LEU A 303 -0.26 14.55 15.92
C LEU A 303 -0.33 13.02 15.77
N ALA A 304 -1.45 12.47 15.30
CA ALA A 304 -1.60 11.04 15.14
C ALA A 304 -0.56 10.47 14.16
N GLY A 305 -0.38 11.15 13.02
CA GLY A 305 0.56 10.76 11.98
C GLY A 305 2.02 10.99 12.39
N THR A 306 2.36 12.18 12.88
CA THR A 306 3.76 12.51 13.21
C THR A 306 4.28 11.75 14.43
N ALA A 307 3.45 11.52 15.45
CA ALA A 307 3.88 10.80 16.66
C ALA A 307 4.23 9.32 16.39
N VAL A 308 3.70 8.73 15.32
CA VAL A 308 3.98 7.35 14.92
C VAL A 308 5.00 7.32 13.78
N GLY A 309 4.79 8.16 12.76
CA GLY A 309 5.61 8.21 11.56
C GLY A 309 7.01 8.73 11.80
N ALA A 310 7.15 9.88 12.48
CA ALA A 310 8.45 10.50 12.69
C ALA A 310 9.47 9.60 13.42
N PRO A 311 9.17 8.96 14.57
CA PRO A 311 10.16 8.12 15.24
C PRO A 311 10.57 6.90 14.41
N VAL A 312 9.63 6.32 13.65
CA VAL A 312 9.93 5.18 12.76
C VAL A 312 10.83 5.64 11.61
N THR A 313 10.52 6.79 10.99
CA THR A 313 11.34 7.35 9.91
C THR A 313 12.73 7.74 10.40
N VAL A 314 12.84 8.41 11.55
CA VAL A 314 14.14 8.76 12.19
C VAL A 314 14.98 7.50 12.38
N ALA A 315 14.40 6.44 12.97
CA ALA A 315 15.13 5.20 13.24
C ALA A 315 15.62 4.52 11.96
N ILE A 316 14.74 4.39 10.96
CA ILE A 316 15.08 3.73 9.69
C ILE A 316 16.12 4.55 8.91
N THR A 317 15.96 5.88 8.84
CA THR A 317 16.93 6.77 8.18
C THR A 317 18.27 6.79 8.90
N ALA A 318 18.30 6.73 10.24
CA ALA A 318 19.55 6.63 11.00
C ALA A 318 20.28 5.32 10.71
N VAL A 319 19.56 4.19 10.71
CA VAL A 319 20.14 2.87 10.37
C VAL A 319 20.68 2.86 8.94
N ALA A 320 19.95 3.41 7.97
CA ALA A 320 20.42 3.55 6.60
C ALA A 320 21.64 4.48 6.49
N GLY A 321 21.70 5.53 7.30
CA GLY A 321 22.81 6.47 7.36
C GLY A 321 24.11 5.84 7.88
N VAL A 322 24.03 4.92 8.83
CA VAL A 322 25.20 4.19 9.36
C VAL A 322 25.88 3.33 8.28
N GLY A 323 25.10 2.77 7.34
CA GLY A 323 25.65 2.04 6.20
C GLY A 323 26.08 2.92 5.01
N SER A 324 25.85 4.23 5.07
CA SER A 324 26.07 5.18 3.98
C SER A 324 27.41 5.91 4.16
N PRO A 325 28.02 6.46 3.10
CA PRO A 325 29.27 7.24 3.17
C PRO A 325 29.08 8.64 3.80
N LEU A 326 28.25 8.75 4.84
CA LEU A 326 27.95 10.00 5.56
C LEU A 326 28.73 10.02 6.88
N GLY A 327 29.18 11.20 7.30
CA GLY A 327 29.76 11.38 8.63
C GLY A 327 28.71 11.20 9.73
N SER A 328 29.11 10.82 10.95
CA SER A 328 28.17 10.57 12.07
C SER A 328 27.24 11.75 12.36
N LEU A 329 27.75 12.98 12.25
CA LEU A 329 26.96 14.19 12.44
C LEU A 329 25.93 14.37 11.31
N GLU A 330 26.30 14.10 10.05
CA GLU A 330 25.37 14.15 8.91
C GLU A 330 24.26 13.11 9.06
N VAL A 331 24.57 11.90 9.54
CA VAL A 331 23.58 10.86 9.83
C VAL A 331 22.56 11.33 10.88
N ILE A 332 23.02 11.95 11.96
CA ILE A 332 22.13 12.47 13.01
C ILE A 332 21.24 13.58 12.44
N LEU A 333 21.81 14.53 11.70
CA LEU A 333 21.05 15.65 11.15
C LEU A 333 20.04 15.22 10.08
N THR A 334 20.42 14.31 9.18
CA THR A 334 19.51 13.75 8.18
C THR A 334 18.38 12.97 8.83
N ALA A 335 18.66 12.18 9.86
CA ALA A 335 17.64 11.47 10.63
C ALA A 335 16.69 12.45 11.33
N LEU A 336 17.18 13.50 11.99
CA LEU A 336 16.34 14.50 12.65
C LEU A 336 15.51 15.34 11.67
N ALA A 337 16.05 15.64 10.48
CA ALA A 337 15.34 16.35 9.42
C ALA A 337 14.08 15.62 8.94
N THR A 338 13.97 14.30 9.17
CA THR A 338 12.77 13.54 8.81
C THR A 338 11.52 13.92 9.61
N VAL A 339 11.68 14.50 10.80
CA VAL A 339 10.56 14.94 11.66
C VAL A 339 9.71 16.02 10.99
N PRO A 340 10.26 17.19 10.60
CA PRO A 340 9.51 18.22 9.88
C PRO A 340 9.02 17.73 8.51
N LEU A 341 9.69 16.75 7.90
CA LEU A 341 9.26 16.19 6.63
C LEU A 341 8.04 15.25 6.77
N CYS A 342 7.98 14.43 7.83
CA CYS A 342 6.77 13.67 8.18
C CYS A 342 5.61 14.61 8.51
N LEU A 343 5.88 15.70 9.24
CA LEU A 343 4.91 16.76 9.50
C LEU A 343 4.37 17.36 8.20
N CYS A 344 5.26 17.73 7.28
CA CYS A 344 4.90 18.22 5.95
C CYS A 344 4.02 17.20 5.20
N GLY A 345 4.46 15.95 5.09
CA GLY A 345 3.71 14.87 4.43
C GLY A 345 2.29 14.72 4.97
N VAL A 346 2.11 14.69 6.30
CA VAL A 346 0.79 14.57 6.92
C VAL A 346 -0.08 15.81 6.67
N THR A 347 0.48 17.02 6.79
CA THR A 347 -0.29 18.26 6.54
C THR A 347 -0.67 18.46 5.08
N VAL A 348 0.22 18.14 4.13
CA VAL A 348 -0.06 18.20 2.69
C VAL A 348 -1.13 17.18 2.33
N ALA A 349 -0.97 15.93 2.77
CA ALA A 349 -1.97 14.90 2.54
C ALA A 349 -3.32 15.26 3.18
N ALA A 350 -3.32 15.87 4.37
CA ALA A 350 -4.54 16.35 5.01
C ALA A 350 -5.24 17.45 4.20
N ALA A 351 -4.49 18.43 3.69
CA ALA A 351 -5.04 19.52 2.90
C ALA A 351 -5.68 19.04 1.59
N ILE A 352 -5.07 18.04 0.93
CA ILE A 352 -5.58 17.46 -0.31
C ILE A 352 -6.70 16.44 -0.04
N GLY A 353 -6.58 15.67 1.03
CA GLY A 353 -7.54 14.62 1.41
C GLY A 353 -8.90 15.14 1.87
N MET A 354 -8.93 16.35 2.44
CA MET A 354 -10.18 17.01 2.87
C MET A 354 -11.05 17.51 1.71
N ASP A 355 -10.49 17.63 0.50
CA ASP A 355 -11.18 18.14 -0.68
C ASP A 355 -12.05 17.04 -1.35
N VAL A 356 -13.00 16.46 -0.62
CA VAL A 356 -13.86 15.37 -1.10
C VAL A 356 -15.34 15.62 -0.78
N SER A 357 -16.21 15.56 -1.80
CA SER A 357 -17.64 15.76 -1.60
C SER A 357 -18.29 14.58 -0.87
N TYR A 358 -19.29 14.85 -0.04
CA TYR A 358 -20.08 13.82 0.65
C TYR A 358 -20.70 12.80 -0.32
N ARG A 359 -21.09 13.23 -1.53
CA ARG A 359 -21.72 12.37 -2.54
C ARG A 359 -20.74 11.43 -3.25
N ASP A 360 -19.45 11.73 -3.18
CA ASP A 360 -18.40 10.97 -3.85
C ASP A 360 -17.91 9.78 -3.02
N PHE A 361 -18.30 9.70 -1.75
CA PHE A 361 -17.97 8.54 -0.92
C PHE A 361 -18.64 7.27 -1.46
N ARG A 362 -17.80 6.25 -1.66
CA ARG A 362 -18.22 4.92 -2.05
C ARG A 362 -17.62 3.90 -1.10
N PRO A 363 -18.33 2.82 -0.78
CA PRO A 363 -17.74 1.74 0.00
C PRO A 363 -16.71 1.01 -0.86
N VAL A 364 -15.47 1.04 -0.41
CA VAL A 364 -14.32 0.39 -1.01
C VAL A 364 -13.89 -0.76 -0.11
N PRO A 365 -13.71 -1.98 -0.64
CA PRO A 365 -13.11 -3.05 0.13
C PRO A 365 -11.64 -2.72 0.37
N ILE A 366 -11.19 -2.81 1.62
CA ILE A 366 -9.76 -2.67 1.93
C ILE A 366 -9.07 -4.00 1.59
N PRO A 367 -7.96 -3.99 0.84
CA PRO A 367 -7.17 -5.18 0.58
C PRO A 367 -6.87 -5.89 1.90
N PHE A 368 -6.91 -7.22 1.92
CA PHE A 368 -6.52 -8.00 3.09
C PHE A 368 -7.46 -7.91 4.33
N VAL A 369 -8.58 -7.16 4.27
CA VAL A 369 -9.51 -7.07 5.41
C VAL A 369 -10.95 -7.24 4.94
N ALA A 370 -11.75 -8.02 5.67
CA ALA A 370 -13.18 -8.21 5.41
C ALA A 370 -14.05 -6.97 5.77
N THR A 371 -13.44 -5.79 5.87
CA THR A 371 -14.13 -4.55 6.24
C THR A 371 -14.15 -3.61 5.05
N THR A 372 -15.33 -3.14 4.69
CA THR A 372 -15.51 -2.05 3.73
C THR A 372 -15.39 -0.72 4.44
N VAL A 373 -14.79 0.24 3.75
CA VAL A 373 -14.58 1.60 4.25
C VAL A 373 -15.00 2.56 3.17
N TYR A 374 -15.56 3.69 3.56
CA TYR A 374 -15.90 4.73 2.59
C TYR A 374 -14.60 5.40 2.14
N SER A 375 -14.40 5.52 0.84
CA SER A 375 -13.31 6.26 0.23
C SER A 375 -13.74 6.78 -1.13
N GLU A 376 -12.93 7.66 -1.70
CA GLU A 376 -13.11 8.16 -3.06
C GLU A 376 -12.47 7.18 -4.04
N THR A 377 -13.19 6.84 -5.11
CA THR A 377 -12.72 5.89 -6.14
C THR A 377 -12.46 6.57 -7.47
N GLY A 378 -11.64 5.95 -8.32
CA GLY A 378 -11.41 6.39 -9.70
C GLY A 378 -10.31 7.44 -9.84
N ARG A 379 -10.36 8.20 -10.95
CA ARG A 379 -9.29 9.11 -11.38
C ARG A 379 -8.94 10.19 -10.34
N ARG A 380 -9.92 10.69 -9.59
CA ARG A 380 -9.70 11.77 -8.59
C ARG A 380 -8.85 11.29 -7.42
N SER A 381 -9.12 10.11 -6.89
CA SER A 381 -8.33 9.50 -5.82
C SER A 381 -6.87 9.29 -6.24
N PHE A 382 -6.66 8.79 -7.47
CA PHE A 382 -5.32 8.66 -8.06
C PHE A 382 -4.63 10.02 -8.25
N LEU A 383 -5.35 11.04 -8.72
CA LEU A 383 -4.81 12.39 -8.88
C LEU A 383 -4.40 13.00 -7.53
N LYS A 384 -5.20 12.81 -6.47
CA LYS A 384 -4.85 13.27 -5.11
C LYS A 384 -3.56 12.63 -4.62
N LEU A 385 -3.41 11.31 -4.82
CA LEU A 385 -2.17 10.62 -4.52
C LEU A 385 -1.00 11.25 -5.29
N ALA A 386 -1.13 11.40 -6.61
CA ALA A 386 -0.09 12.01 -7.44
C ALA A 386 0.26 13.44 -7.00
N VAL A 387 -0.73 14.28 -6.68
CA VAL A 387 -0.52 15.64 -6.19
C VAL A 387 0.24 15.64 -4.86
N VAL A 388 -0.11 14.76 -3.93
CA VAL A 388 0.62 14.63 -2.65
C VAL A 388 2.06 14.17 -2.90
N MET A 389 2.28 13.18 -3.77
CA MET A 389 3.63 12.71 -4.13
C MET A 389 4.46 13.84 -4.72
N THR A 390 3.88 14.59 -5.67
CA THR A 390 4.56 15.68 -6.37
C THR A 390 4.86 16.84 -5.44
N LEU A 391 3.90 17.29 -4.62
CA LEU A 391 4.11 18.40 -3.70
C LEU A 391 5.15 18.07 -2.63
N VAL A 392 5.05 16.88 -2.02
CA VAL A 392 6.06 16.44 -1.04
C VAL A 392 7.40 16.22 -1.74
N GLY A 393 7.42 15.63 -2.95
CA GLY A 393 8.64 15.45 -3.74
C GLY A 393 9.34 16.78 -4.05
N LEU A 394 8.57 17.81 -4.41
CA LEU A 394 9.07 19.17 -4.66
C LEU A 394 9.74 19.77 -3.41
N VAL A 395 9.17 19.53 -2.23
CA VAL A 395 9.76 19.95 -0.95
C VAL A 395 11.09 19.23 -0.68
N TYR A 396 11.21 17.99 -1.11
CA TYR A 396 12.41 17.15 -0.94
C TYR A 396 13.52 17.41 -1.97
N LEU A 397 13.21 18.09 -3.07
CA LEU A 397 14.17 18.33 -4.16
C LEU A 397 15.48 18.94 -3.69
N PRO A 398 15.53 19.96 -2.81
CA PRO A 398 16.80 20.55 -2.41
C PRO A 398 17.71 19.53 -1.72
N ALA A 399 17.19 18.75 -0.78
CA ALA A 399 17.95 17.69 -0.11
C ALA A 399 18.39 16.61 -1.10
N LEU A 400 17.53 16.24 -2.05
CA LEU A 400 17.90 15.25 -3.06
C LEU A 400 19.05 15.75 -3.95
N THR A 401 18.97 16.99 -4.46
CA THR A 401 20.02 17.57 -5.31
C THR A 401 21.33 17.77 -4.56
N GLY A 402 21.29 18.12 -3.27
CA GLY A 402 22.50 18.25 -2.45
C GLY A 402 23.25 16.94 -2.21
N TYR A 403 22.58 15.80 -2.26
CA TYR A 403 23.18 14.49 -1.96
C TYR A 403 23.46 13.63 -3.20
N LEU A 404 22.97 14.05 -4.37
CA LEU A 404 23.30 13.42 -5.65
C LEU A 404 24.64 13.92 -6.18
N SER A 405 25.59 13.00 -6.37
CA SER A 405 26.94 13.29 -6.89
C SER A 405 26.98 14.10 -8.19
N PRO A 406 26.10 13.84 -9.19
CA PRO A 406 26.08 14.62 -10.43
C PRO A 406 25.76 16.11 -10.25
N VAL A 407 25.17 16.49 -9.11
CA VAL A 407 24.71 17.86 -8.85
C VAL A 407 25.56 18.54 -7.79
N ASN A 408 25.92 17.83 -6.71
CA ASN A 408 26.66 18.44 -5.61
C ASN A 408 28.14 18.72 -5.93
N VAL A 409 28.78 17.93 -6.82
CA VAL A 409 30.17 18.16 -7.23
C VAL A 409 30.28 19.47 -8.02
N PRO A 410 29.51 19.71 -9.10
CA PRO A 410 29.51 21.01 -9.80
C PRO A 410 29.15 22.21 -8.90
N LEU A 411 28.18 22.04 -8.00
CA LEU A 411 27.80 23.09 -7.04
C LEU A 411 28.94 23.42 -6.08
N SER A 412 29.63 22.39 -5.55
CA SER A 412 30.77 22.57 -4.65
C SER A 412 31.92 23.32 -5.32
N THR A 413 32.25 22.95 -6.56
CA THR A 413 33.32 23.58 -7.35
C THR A 413 32.95 25.00 -7.78
N GLY A 414 31.69 25.23 -8.18
CA GLY A 414 31.21 26.54 -8.61
C GLY A 414 31.08 27.56 -7.49
N LEU A 415 30.72 27.11 -6.28
CA LEU A 415 30.58 27.97 -5.10
C LEU A 415 31.87 28.07 -4.26
N GLY A 416 32.87 27.21 -4.52
CA GLY A 416 34.10 27.15 -3.72
C GLY A 416 33.89 26.62 -2.30
N VAL A 417 32.85 25.80 -2.08
CA VAL A 417 32.44 25.31 -0.74
C VAL A 417 32.58 23.80 -0.68
N SER A 418 32.91 23.25 0.49
CA SER A 418 33.00 21.81 0.71
C SER A 418 31.67 21.07 0.46
N ILE A 419 31.73 19.83 -0.05
CA ILE A 419 30.57 18.96 -0.32
C ILE A 419 29.67 18.77 0.93
N PRO A 420 30.21 18.52 2.14
CA PRO A 420 29.41 18.46 3.37
C PRO A 420 28.59 19.72 3.63
N THR A 421 29.15 20.90 3.35
CA THR A 421 28.42 22.17 3.53
C THR A 421 27.26 22.30 2.53
N VAL A 422 27.46 21.89 1.27
CA VAL A 422 26.38 21.88 0.26
C VAL A 422 25.24 20.94 0.68
N ARG A 423 25.59 19.76 1.20
CA ARG A 423 24.63 18.78 1.77
C ARG A 423 23.90 19.33 3.00
N LEU A 424 24.60 20.05 3.87
CA LEU A 424 24.00 20.64 5.05
C LEU A 424 23.03 21.78 4.70
N LEU A 425 23.45 22.69 3.81
CA LEU A 425 22.63 23.82 3.36
C LEU A 425 21.37 23.36 2.64
N SER A 426 21.49 22.35 1.77
CA SER A 426 20.33 21.74 1.10
C SER A 426 19.37 21.07 2.07
N LEU A 427 19.88 20.39 3.10
CA LEU A 427 19.06 19.80 4.15
C LEU A 427 18.32 20.87 4.96
N VAL A 428 19.00 21.94 5.37
CA VAL A 428 18.40 23.07 6.09
C VAL A 428 17.34 23.76 5.25
N GLY A 429 17.62 24.02 3.97
CA GLY A 429 16.64 24.58 3.02
C GLY A 429 15.40 23.69 2.88
N THR A 430 15.59 22.37 2.83
CA THR A 430 14.49 21.39 2.78
C THR A 430 13.65 21.41 4.05
N VAL A 431 14.28 21.49 5.23
CA VAL A 431 13.56 21.59 6.51
C VAL A 431 12.76 22.90 6.58
N ALA A 432 13.35 24.03 6.21
CA ALA A 432 12.68 25.32 6.20
C ALA A 432 11.47 25.31 5.24
N LEU A 433 11.66 24.76 4.04
CA LEU A 433 10.60 24.62 3.04
C LEU A 433 9.48 23.69 3.54
N ALA A 434 9.82 22.56 4.18
CA ALA A 434 8.86 21.64 4.77
C ALA A 434 8.02 22.30 5.86
N ILE A 435 8.63 23.11 6.72
CA ILE A 435 7.90 23.87 7.76
C ILE A 435 6.96 24.90 7.12
N ALA A 436 7.44 25.65 6.13
CA ALA A 436 6.65 26.67 5.45
C ALA A 436 5.44 26.06 4.72
N VAL A 437 5.67 25.01 3.92
CA VAL A 437 4.61 24.28 3.22
C VAL A 437 3.64 23.66 4.22
N SER A 438 4.14 23.05 5.30
CA SER A 438 3.28 22.48 6.33
C SER A 438 2.37 23.52 6.98
N ALA A 439 2.87 24.73 7.25
CA ALA A 439 2.06 25.81 7.81
C ALA A 439 0.94 26.26 6.86
N VAL A 440 1.23 26.36 5.56
CA VAL A 440 0.23 26.71 4.53
C VAL A 440 -0.79 25.59 4.37
N SER A 441 -0.34 24.34 4.23
CA SER A 441 -1.22 23.17 4.09
C SER A 441 -2.11 22.98 5.32
N TYR A 442 -1.59 23.20 6.53
CA TYR A 442 -2.38 23.17 7.75
C TYR A 442 -3.50 24.22 7.73
N ARG A 443 -3.21 25.46 7.34
CA ARG A 443 -4.23 26.52 7.24
C ARG A 443 -5.29 26.17 6.20
N ARG A 444 -4.88 25.60 5.05
CA ARG A 444 -5.79 25.12 4.01
C ARG A 444 -6.71 24.02 4.54
N ALA A 445 -6.15 23.00 5.20
CA ALA A 445 -6.93 21.90 5.79
C ALA A 445 -7.96 22.43 6.81
N VAL A 446 -7.58 23.37 7.66
CA VAL A 446 -8.51 24.00 8.62
C VAL A 446 -9.67 24.71 7.90
N ARG A 447 -9.38 25.53 6.89
CA ARG A 447 -10.43 26.23 6.11
C ARG A 447 -11.35 25.27 5.38
N THR A 448 -10.80 24.27 4.71
CA THR A 448 -11.60 23.27 3.99
C THR A 448 -12.51 22.48 4.92
N PHE A 449 -12.08 22.22 6.17
CA PHE A 449 -12.95 21.60 7.17
C PHE A 449 -14.07 22.52 7.65
N GLU A 450 -13.80 23.82 7.82
CA GLU A 450 -14.80 24.83 8.23
C GLU A 450 -15.86 25.06 7.16
N GLU A 451 -15.46 25.03 5.90
CA GLU A 451 -16.32 25.23 4.73
C GLU A 451 -17.05 23.95 4.30
N TYR A 452 -16.83 22.83 5.00
CA TYR A 452 -17.39 21.53 4.61
C TYR A 452 -18.89 21.46 4.86
N THR A 453 -19.67 21.23 3.80
CA THR A 453 -21.13 21.11 3.87
C THR A 453 -21.58 19.68 3.59
N ILE A 454 -22.59 19.23 4.34
CA ILE A 454 -23.31 17.98 4.08
C ILE A 454 -24.60 18.35 3.34
N PRO A 455 -24.92 17.69 2.22
CA PRO A 455 -26.11 17.96 1.43
C PRO A 455 -27.41 17.56 2.11
#